data_AF-A0A8H6ZIJ2-F1
#
_entry.id   AF-A0A8H6ZIJ2-F1
#
_cell.length_a   1.000
_cell.length_b   1.000
_cell.length_c   1.000
_cell.angle_alpha   90.00
_cell.angle_beta   90.00
_cell.angle_gamma   90.00
#
_symmetry.space_group_name_H-M   'P 1'
#
loop_
_entity.id
_entity.type
_entity.pdbx_description
1 polymer ?
#
loop_
_entity_poly.entity_id
_entity_poly.type
_entity_poly.pdbx_seq_one_letter_code
_entity_poly.pdbx_strand_id
1 'polypeptide(L)'
;MYISAQTTPTHKPYWQCCGSVLKSYHWLFSHGGPELLELLKELRGIRRWSGFVLFDLSVIDFNLPAFRSVTHMDVYDDVDSDAPSTALLCAGLSALPALTHLCLNRGVDGQILQNLLHGCPHLQILVNMWGDRIDAIAAAGVEDIRYVVVVCDALDYWFDWEVGARGGTDFWAAADDFVRRKRGREIEESCYLLEKW
;
A
#
# COMPACT_ATOMS: atom_id res chain seq x y z
N MET A 1 15.41 -14.32 6.32
CA MET A 1 15.61 -15.09 5.09
C MET A 1 15.42 -14.11 3.93
N TYR A 2 16.41 -14.02 3.04
CA TYR A 2 16.34 -13.19 1.83
C TYR A 2 16.04 -14.12 0.66
N ILE A 3 14.86 -14.04 0.07
CA ILE A 3 14.48 -14.85 -1.09
C ILE A 3 14.26 -13.90 -2.26
N SER A 4 14.98 -14.15 -3.35
CA SER A 4 14.90 -13.37 -4.58
C SER A 4 14.95 -14.36 -5.74
N ALA A 5 13.90 -14.41 -6.56
CA ALA A 5 13.94 -15.16 -7.81
C ALA A 5 14.66 -14.32 -8.88
N GLN A 6 15.84 -14.78 -9.28
CA GLN A 6 16.56 -14.26 -10.46
C GLN A 6 16.35 -15.25 -11.61
N THR A 7 16.02 -14.77 -12.81
CA THR A 7 15.98 -15.64 -14.00
C THR A 7 17.14 -15.42 -14.97
N THR A 8 17.90 -14.32 -14.88
CA THR A 8 19.14 -14.11 -15.64
C THR A 8 20.07 -13.07 -14.99
N PRO A 9 21.40 -13.08 -15.24
CA PRO A 9 22.38 -12.19 -14.58
C PRO A 9 22.21 -10.69 -14.85
N THR A 10 21.37 -10.29 -15.82
CA THR A 10 21.21 -8.89 -16.25
C THR A 10 19.95 -8.22 -15.72
N HIS A 11 19.05 -8.95 -15.05
CA HIS A 11 17.79 -8.40 -14.55
C HIS A 11 17.72 -8.46 -13.02
N LYS A 12 17.36 -7.33 -12.40
CA LYS A 12 17.06 -7.27 -10.96
C LYS A 12 15.95 -8.29 -10.62
N PRO A 13 15.99 -8.91 -9.43
CA PRO A 13 14.99 -9.90 -9.03
C PRO A 13 13.59 -9.29 -9.03
N TYR A 14 12.62 -10.07 -9.52
CA TYR A 14 11.26 -9.62 -9.83
C TYR A 14 10.36 -9.47 -8.60
N TRP A 15 10.71 -10.18 -7.54
CA TRP A 15 10.14 -10.01 -6.23
C TRP A 15 11.25 -10.22 -5.21
N GLN A 16 11.10 -9.54 -4.08
CA GLN A 16 12.07 -9.55 -3.01
C GLN A 16 11.33 -9.82 -1.71
N CYS A 17 11.65 -10.94 -1.07
CA CYS A 17 11.22 -11.25 0.28
C CYS A 17 12.38 -10.97 1.24
N CYS A 18 12.22 -10.01 2.13
CA CYS A 18 13.17 -9.72 3.20
C CYS A 18 12.48 -9.90 4.56
N GLY A 19 12.65 -11.07 5.17
CA GLY A 19 11.94 -11.38 6.42
C GLY A 19 10.42 -11.44 6.20
N SER A 20 9.66 -10.60 6.90
CA SER A 20 8.20 -10.50 6.79
C SER A 20 7.72 -9.46 5.77
N VAL A 21 8.60 -9.01 4.88
CA VAL A 21 8.32 -7.98 3.89
C VAL A 21 8.39 -8.58 2.51
N LEU A 22 7.34 -8.37 1.71
CA LEU A 22 7.26 -8.83 0.34
C LEU A 22 6.96 -7.67 -0.60
N LYS A 23 7.82 -7.54 -1.60
CA LYS A 23 7.71 -6.56 -2.68
C LYS A 23 7.57 -7.28 -4.02
N SER A 24 6.56 -6.93 -4.81
CA SER A 24 6.35 -7.47 -6.15
C SER A 24 6.23 -6.32 -7.16
N TYR A 25 7.26 -6.14 -7.99
CA TYR A 25 7.25 -5.13 -9.05
C TYR A 25 7.46 -5.80 -10.40
N HIS A 26 6.90 -5.21 -11.45
CA HIS A 26 7.21 -5.52 -12.85
C HIS A 26 6.80 -6.92 -13.36
N TRP A 27 6.42 -7.86 -12.48
CA TRP A 27 6.12 -9.26 -12.86
C TRP A 27 4.77 -9.45 -13.56
N LEU A 28 3.73 -8.70 -13.16
CA LEU A 28 2.38 -8.82 -13.72
C LEU A 28 2.32 -8.46 -15.22
N PHE A 29 3.17 -7.53 -15.68
CA PHE A 29 3.11 -7.04 -17.05
C PHE A 29 3.64 -8.02 -18.10
N SER A 30 4.35 -9.08 -17.71
CA SER A 30 5.10 -9.88 -18.68
C SER A 30 4.72 -11.35 -18.69
N HIS A 31 4.80 -12.12 -17.60
CA HIS A 31 4.71 -13.59 -17.71
C HIS A 31 4.32 -14.33 -16.40
N GLY A 32 3.44 -13.77 -15.54
CA GLY A 32 3.46 -14.20 -14.13
C GLY A 32 2.20 -14.10 -13.27
N GLY A 33 1.02 -14.39 -13.79
CA GLY A 33 -0.14 -14.58 -12.89
C GLY A 33 0.00 -15.85 -12.03
N PRO A 34 0.11 -17.04 -12.66
CA PRO A 34 -0.03 -18.32 -11.96
C PRO A 34 1.03 -18.60 -10.88
N GLU A 35 2.31 -18.36 -11.14
CA GLU A 35 3.37 -18.70 -10.19
C GLU A 35 3.37 -17.78 -8.97
N LEU A 36 2.91 -16.53 -9.14
CA LEU A 36 2.70 -15.62 -8.01
C LEU A 36 1.58 -16.15 -7.11
N LEU A 37 0.49 -16.66 -7.69
CA LEU A 37 -0.59 -17.27 -6.92
C LEU A 37 -0.11 -18.51 -6.17
N GLU A 38 0.65 -19.39 -6.83
CA GLU A 38 1.22 -20.56 -6.15
C GLU A 38 2.15 -20.15 -5.01
N LEU A 39 2.96 -19.11 -5.21
CA LEU A 39 3.77 -18.55 -4.14
C LEU A 39 2.91 -17.98 -3.00
N LEU A 40 1.86 -17.21 -3.30
CA LEU A 40 0.92 -16.65 -2.32
C LEU A 40 0.17 -17.72 -1.52
N LYS A 41 -0.07 -18.90 -2.11
CA LYS A 41 -0.64 -20.06 -1.40
C LYS A 41 0.31 -20.64 -0.35
N GLU A 42 1.62 -20.47 -0.50
CA GLU A 42 2.65 -21.04 0.38
C GLU A 42 3.23 -20.02 1.37
N LEU A 43 3.21 -18.73 1.05
CA LEU A 43 3.73 -17.69 1.93
C LEU A 43 2.90 -17.55 3.20
N ARG A 44 3.58 -17.35 4.33
CA ARG A 44 2.99 -17.16 5.65
C ARG A 44 3.76 -16.07 6.40
N GLY A 45 3.07 -15.37 7.28
CA GLY A 45 3.70 -14.39 8.18
C GLY A 45 4.23 -13.12 7.48
N ILE A 46 3.80 -12.86 6.24
CA ILE A 46 4.04 -11.58 5.58
C ILE A 46 3.26 -10.51 6.34
N ARG A 47 3.96 -9.44 6.73
CA ARG A 47 3.40 -8.30 7.47
C ARG A 47 3.32 -7.05 6.60
N ARG A 48 4.24 -6.91 5.65
CA ARG A 48 4.27 -5.78 4.72
C ARG A 48 4.21 -6.31 3.29
N TRP A 49 3.24 -5.83 2.53
CA TRP A 49 3.07 -6.14 1.12
C TRP A 49 3.15 -4.84 0.31
N SER A 50 3.91 -4.84 -0.78
CA SER A 50 3.96 -3.70 -1.69
C SER A 50 3.94 -4.21 -3.13
N GLY A 51 2.90 -3.87 -3.90
CA GLY A 51 2.76 -4.38 -5.26
C GLY A 51 1.53 -3.87 -6.01
N PHE A 52 1.39 -4.37 -7.23
CA PHE A 52 0.19 -4.20 -8.04
C PHE A 52 -0.76 -5.38 -7.78
N VAL A 53 -2.06 -5.12 -7.83
CA VAL A 53 -3.16 -6.01 -7.48
C VAL A 53 -4.27 -5.99 -8.55
N LEU A 54 -4.52 -4.84 -9.19
CA LEU A 54 -5.63 -4.61 -10.14
C LEU A 54 -5.48 -5.30 -11.48
N PHE A 55 -4.26 -5.64 -11.92
CA PHE A 55 -4.06 -6.27 -13.22
C PHE A 55 -4.78 -7.61 -13.36
N ASP A 56 -5.12 -8.25 -12.24
CA ASP A 56 -6.02 -9.40 -12.24
C ASP A 56 -6.72 -9.60 -10.88
N LEU A 57 -7.54 -8.65 -10.46
CA LEU A 57 -8.35 -8.83 -9.23
C LEU A 57 -9.33 -10.00 -9.32
N SER A 58 -9.65 -10.47 -10.53
CA SER A 58 -10.42 -11.70 -10.67
C SER A 58 -9.68 -12.94 -10.19
N VAL A 59 -8.36 -12.81 -10.00
CA VAL A 59 -7.44 -13.91 -9.72
C VAL A 59 -6.77 -13.81 -8.35
N ILE A 60 -6.57 -12.62 -7.78
CA ILE A 60 -6.01 -12.50 -6.43
C ILE A 60 -7.10 -12.71 -5.37
N ASP A 61 -7.05 -13.88 -4.71
CA ASP A 61 -7.87 -14.17 -3.53
C ASP A 61 -7.20 -13.63 -2.26
N PHE A 62 -7.76 -12.56 -1.68
CA PHE A 62 -7.29 -11.99 -0.42
C PHE A 62 -7.48 -12.93 0.79
N ASN A 63 -8.20 -14.05 0.64
CA ASN A 63 -8.29 -15.08 1.67
C ASN A 63 -7.06 -16.01 1.72
N LEU A 64 -6.13 -15.86 0.75
CA LEU A 64 -4.89 -16.63 0.73
C LEU A 64 -4.10 -16.42 2.03
N PRO A 65 -3.40 -17.46 2.52
CA PRO A 65 -2.72 -17.37 3.80
C PRO A 65 -1.64 -16.29 3.88
N ALA A 66 -1.05 -15.90 2.74
CA ALA A 66 -0.09 -14.82 2.66
C ALA A 66 -0.62 -13.48 3.20
N PHE A 67 -1.92 -13.22 3.04
CA PHE A 67 -2.53 -11.94 3.42
C PHE A 67 -3.08 -11.90 4.84
N ARG A 68 -3.21 -13.04 5.51
CA ARG A 68 -3.80 -13.13 6.87
C ARG A 68 -3.06 -12.31 7.93
N SER A 69 -1.78 -12.06 7.73
CA SER A 69 -0.93 -11.31 8.69
C SER A 69 -0.46 -9.98 8.15
N VAL A 70 -0.92 -9.57 6.96
CA VAL A 70 -0.50 -8.31 6.34
C VAL A 70 -1.13 -7.16 7.11
N THR A 71 -0.27 -6.32 7.69
CA THR A 71 -0.65 -5.12 8.43
C THR A 71 -0.40 -3.86 7.64
N HIS A 72 0.60 -3.84 6.75
CA HIS A 72 0.90 -2.72 5.87
C HIS A 72 0.80 -3.16 4.42
N MET A 73 0.06 -2.41 3.60
CA MET A 73 -0.11 -2.68 2.19
C MET A 73 0.11 -1.41 1.35
N ASP A 74 1.01 -1.49 0.38
CA ASP A 74 1.16 -0.49 -0.68
C ASP A 74 0.59 -1.05 -2.00
N VAL A 75 -0.36 -0.33 -2.57
CA VAL A 75 -1.06 -0.70 -3.81
C VAL A 75 -0.69 0.31 -4.89
N TYR A 76 -0.01 -0.13 -5.94
CA TYR A 76 0.48 0.75 -7.03
C TYR A 76 -0.50 0.91 -8.21
N ASP A 77 -1.67 0.29 -8.12
CA ASP A 77 -2.60 0.25 -9.22
C ASP A 77 -3.31 1.58 -9.47
N ASP A 78 -3.72 1.79 -10.71
CA ASP A 78 -4.60 2.89 -11.10
C ASP A 78 -6.04 2.59 -10.64
N VAL A 79 -6.47 3.23 -9.55
CA VAL A 79 -7.80 3.04 -8.97
C VAL A 79 -8.77 4.07 -9.56
N ASP A 80 -9.58 3.64 -10.52
CA ASP A 80 -10.62 4.45 -11.18
C ASP A 80 -11.99 4.20 -10.52
N SER A 81 -12.72 5.25 -10.12
CA SER A 81 -14.02 5.12 -9.45
C SER A 81 -15.06 4.39 -10.29
N ASP A 82 -14.96 4.47 -11.62
CA ASP A 82 -15.94 3.90 -12.53
C ASP A 82 -15.60 2.46 -12.93
N ALA A 83 -14.40 1.98 -12.59
CA ALA A 83 -13.95 0.65 -12.92
C ALA A 83 -14.56 -0.41 -11.96
N PRO A 84 -15.18 -1.49 -12.48
CA PRO A 84 -15.69 -2.59 -11.64
C PRO A 84 -14.62 -3.24 -10.75
N SER A 85 -13.36 -3.22 -11.20
CA SER A 85 -12.20 -3.69 -10.43
C SER A 85 -12.01 -2.90 -9.14
N THR A 86 -12.33 -1.61 -9.08
CA THR A 86 -12.21 -0.80 -7.88
C THR A 86 -13.13 -1.26 -6.76
N ALA A 87 -14.37 -1.63 -7.08
CA ALA A 87 -15.29 -2.19 -6.07
C ALA A 87 -14.76 -3.52 -5.51
N LEU A 88 -14.22 -4.38 -6.36
CA LEU A 88 -13.59 -5.64 -5.96
C LEU A 88 -12.33 -5.40 -5.11
N LEU A 89 -11.51 -4.40 -5.46
CA LEU A 89 -10.34 -4.01 -4.67
C LEU A 89 -10.76 -3.62 -3.26
N CYS A 90 -11.72 -2.69 -3.16
CA CYS A 90 -12.20 -2.18 -1.89
C CYS A 90 -12.78 -3.30 -1.02
N ALA A 91 -13.56 -4.21 -1.61
CA ALA A 91 -14.09 -5.37 -0.89
C ALA A 91 -12.97 -6.31 -0.40
N GLY A 92 -11.98 -6.58 -1.25
CA GLY A 92 -10.84 -7.43 -0.92
C GLY A 92 -9.96 -6.85 0.19
N LEU A 93 -9.61 -5.56 0.11
CA LEU A 93 -8.85 -4.85 1.13
C LEU A 93 -9.61 -4.78 2.46
N SER A 94 -10.92 -4.53 2.42
CA SER A 94 -11.79 -4.50 3.61
C SER A 94 -11.90 -5.85 4.31
N ALA A 95 -11.70 -6.95 3.57
CA ALA A 95 -11.72 -8.30 4.12
C ALA A 95 -10.40 -8.70 4.81
N LEU A 96 -9.33 -7.91 4.69
CA LEU A 96 -8.05 -8.24 5.29
C LEU A 96 -8.08 -8.08 6.83
N PRO A 97 -7.93 -9.18 7.59
CA PRO A 97 -8.25 -9.18 9.02
C PRO A 97 -7.22 -8.43 9.87
N ALA A 98 -6.01 -8.20 9.35
CA ALA A 98 -4.91 -7.57 10.08
C ALA A 98 -4.50 -6.21 9.50
N LEU A 99 -5.16 -5.73 8.44
CA LEU A 99 -4.74 -4.53 7.74
C LEU A 99 -4.95 -3.30 8.62
N THR A 100 -3.86 -2.62 8.98
CA THR A 100 -3.87 -1.39 9.78
C THR A 100 -3.34 -0.19 9.01
N HIS A 101 -2.53 -0.41 7.98
CA HIS A 101 -1.87 0.62 7.17
C HIS A 101 -2.08 0.32 5.70
N LEU A 102 -2.72 1.25 4.98
CA LEU A 102 -2.97 1.13 3.54
C LEU A 102 -2.45 2.36 2.83
N CYS A 103 -1.67 2.16 1.77
CA CYS A 103 -1.18 3.21 0.88
C CYS A 103 -1.69 2.93 -0.53
N LEU A 104 -2.39 3.90 -1.10
CA LEU A 104 -2.77 3.89 -2.51
C LEU A 104 -1.93 4.92 -3.25
N ASN A 105 -1.29 4.49 -4.32
CA ASN A 105 -0.44 5.36 -5.12
C ASN A 105 -1.25 6.02 -6.24
N ARG A 106 -0.70 7.14 -6.75
CA ARG A 106 -1.18 7.89 -7.92
C ARG A 106 -2.45 8.71 -7.72
N GLY A 107 -2.78 9.02 -6.47
CA GLY A 107 -3.92 9.89 -6.19
C GLY A 107 -5.25 9.23 -6.46
N VAL A 108 -5.92 8.81 -5.38
CA VAL A 108 -7.23 8.15 -5.47
C VAL A 108 -8.35 9.13 -5.13
N ASP A 109 -9.50 8.96 -5.77
CA ASP A 109 -10.70 9.74 -5.53
C ASP A 109 -11.15 9.69 -4.05
N GLY A 110 -11.67 10.81 -3.55
CA GLY A 110 -12.09 10.98 -2.17
C GLY A 110 -13.18 9.99 -1.74
N GLN A 111 -14.12 9.65 -2.61
CA GLN A 111 -15.21 8.73 -2.28
C GLN A 111 -14.69 7.30 -2.05
N ILE A 112 -13.72 6.86 -2.85
CA ILE A 112 -13.08 5.56 -2.70
C ILE A 112 -12.31 5.50 -1.37
N LEU A 113 -11.56 6.55 -1.05
CA LEU A 113 -10.81 6.65 0.20
C LEU A 113 -11.74 6.61 1.42
N GLN A 114 -12.85 7.33 1.38
CA GLN A 114 -13.87 7.29 2.43
C GLN A 114 -14.48 5.88 2.56
N ASN A 115 -14.76 5.20 1.46
CA ASN A 115 -15.29 3.84 1.48
C ASN A 115 -14.31 2.87 2.14
N LEU A 116 -13.01 2.99 1.87
CA LEU A 116 -11.97 2.17 2.50
C LEU A 116 -11.82 2.48 3.99
N LEU A 117 -11.86 3.76 4.37
CA LEU A 117 -11.83 4.18 5.78
C LEU A 117 -12.99 3.60 6.59
N HIS A 118 -14.18 3.50 5.99
CA HIS A 118 -15.35 2.90 6.63
C HIS A 118 -15.36 1.37 6.56
N GLY A 119 -14.91 0.79 5.44
CA GLY A 119 -14.97 -0.64 5.16
C GLY A 119 -13.90 -1.47 5.87
N CYS A 120 -12.75 -0.87 6.19
CA CYS A 120 -11.64 -1.55 6.85
C CYS A 120 -11.67 -1.29 8.39
N PRO A 121 -12.22 -2.19 9.22
CA PRO A 121 -12.49 -1.92 10.64
C PRO A 121 -11.22 -1.75 11.50
N HIS A 122 -10.09 -2.30 11.04
CA HIS A 122 -8.81 -2.22 11.74
C HIS A 122 -7.88 -1.14 11.19
N LEU A 123 -8.31 -0.41 10.15
CA LEU A 123 -7.46 0.58 9.49
C LEU A 123 -7.20 1.75 10.43
N GLN A 124 -5.91 2.00 10.68
CA GLN A 124 -5.39 3.05 11.54
C GLN A 124 -4.86 4.23 10.73
N ILE A 125 -4.33 3.96 9.53
CA ILE A 125 -3.76 4.95 8.61
C ILE A 125 -4.12 4.59 7.17
N LEU A 126 -4.63 5.60 6.45
CA LEU A 126 -4.80 5.55 5.00
C LEU A 126 -3.94 6.65 4.37
N VAL A 127 -2.93 6.24 3.61
CA VAL A 127 -2.06 7.13 2.83
C VAL A 127 -2.58 7.20 1.40
N ASN A 128 -2.81 8.41 0.91
CA ASN A 128 -3.02 8.70 -0.51
C ASN A 128 -1.74 9.38 -1.04
N MET A 129 -0.98 8.65 -1.84
CA MET A 129 0.33 9.08 -2.31
C MET A 129 0.22 9.72 -3.70
N TRP A 130 0.76 10.94 -3.81
CA TRP A 130 0.74 11.76 -5.02
C TRP A 130 2.18 12.02 -5.51
N GLY A 131 2.32 12.13 -6.83
CA GLY A 131 3.58 12.59 -7.44
C GLY A 131 3.69 14.11 -7.53
N ASP A 132 2.58 14.84 -7.51
CA ASP A 132 2.54 16.31 -7.57
C ASP A 132 1.71 16.87 -6.40
N ARG A 133 2.22 17.94 -5.79
CA ARG A 133 1.59 18.67 -4.68
C ARG A 133 0.29 19.37 -5.09
N ILE A 134 0.20 19.91 -6.30
CA ILE A 134 -0.95 20.69 -6.75
C ILE A 134 -2.18 19.79 -6.80
N ASP A 135 -2.05 18.61 -7.40
CA ASP A 135 -3.14 17.65 -7.52
C ASP A 135 -3.55 17.10 -6.15
N ALA A 136 -2.59 16.89 -5.26
CA ALA A 136 -2.83 16.43 -3.90
C ALA A 136 -3.72 17.37 -3.07
N ILE A 137 -3.53 18.68 -3.21
CA ILE A 137 -4.35 19.70 -2.52
C ILE A 137 -5.75 19.79 -3.15
N ALA A 138 -5.84 19.68 -4.48
CA ALA A 138 -7.11 19.75 -5.18
C ALA A 138 -8.03 18.56 -4.88
N ALA A 139 -7.47 17.38 -4.61
CA ALA A 139 -8.20 16.16 -4.24
C ALA A 139 -8.65 16.11 -2.76
N ALA A 140 -8.41 17.18 -1.99
CA ALA A 140 -8.76 17.23 -0.58
C ALA A 140 -10.28 17.26 -0.38
N GLY A 141 -10.83 16.15 0.13
CA GLY A 141 -12.24 16.03 0.50
C GLY A 141 -12.50 14.93 1.54
N VAL A 142 -11.45 14.42 2.19
CA VAL A 142 -11.54 13.34 3.17
C VAL A 142 -11.31 13.90 4.57
N GLU A 143 -12.39 13.97 5.35
CA GLU A 143 -12.38 14.43 6.74
C GLU A 143 -12.29 13.24 7.70
N ASP A 144 -11.14 12.56 7.72
CA ASP A 144 -10.87 11.46 8.67
C ASP A 144 -9.48 11.65 9.30
N ILE A 145 -9.39 11.49 10.62
CA ILE A 145 -8.15 11.66 11.36
C ILE A 145 -7.03 10.69 10.93
N ARG A 146 -7.42 9.54 10.36
CA ARG A 146 -6.53 8.48 9.86
C ARG A 146 -6.01 8.77 8.45
N TYR A 147 -6.58 9.76 7.77
CA TYR A 147 -6.20 10.11 6.41
C TYR A 147 -4.92 10.96 6.38
N VAL A 148 -4.00 10.57 5.51
CA VAL A 148 -2.71 11.22 5.28
C VAL A 148 -2.44 11.30 3.78
N VAL A 149 -1.88 12.40 3.35
CA VAL A 149 -1.42 12.66 1.98
C VAL A 149 0.09 12.78 2.00
N VAL A 150 0.75 12.00 1.17
CA VAL A 150 2.21 12.02 1.00
C VAL A 150 2.51 12.44 -0.43
N VAL A 151 3.34 13.45 -0.62
CA VAL A 151 3.78 13.89 -1.94
C VAL A 151 5.22 13.43 -2.13
N CYS A 152 5.45 12.41 -2.94
CA CYS A 152 6.73 11.73 -3.03
C CYS A 152 7.12 11.41 -4.48
N ASP A 153 8.37 11.70 -4.83
CA ASP A 153 8.97 11.23 -6.07
C ASP A 153 9.24 9.72 -6.00
N ALA A 154 9.03 9.01 -7.11
CA ALA A 154 9.15 7.55 -7.15
C ALA A 154 10.52 7.00 -6.69
N LEU A 155 11.60 7.79 -6.87
CA LEU A 155 12.95 7.42 -6.44
C LEU A 155 13.11 7.50 -4.92
N ASP A 156 12.58 8.55 -4.30
CA ASP A 156 12.64 8.75 -2.85
C ASP A 156 11.84 7.68 -2.11
N TYR A 157 10.67 7.33 -2.65
CA TYR A 157 9.84 6.24 -2.16
C TYR A 157 10.60 4.91 -2.13
N TRP A 158 11.32 4.58 -3.21
CA TRP A 158 12.03 3.31 -3.29
C TRP A 158 13.09 3.16 -2.21
N PHE A 159 13.86 4.23 -2.00
CA PHE A 159 14.92 4.25 -0.99
C PHE A 159 14.33 4.15 0.43
N ASP A 160 13.30 4.95 0.71
CA ASP A 160 12.61 4.95 2.00
C ASP A 160 12.02 3.58 2.35
N TRP A 161 11.34 2.95 1.38
CA TRP A 161 10.80 1.61 1.55
C TRP A 161 11.89 0.59 1.92
N GLU A 162 13.06 0.66 1.26
CA GLU A 162 14.15 -0.28 1.52
C GLU A 162 14.75 -0.10 2.92
N VAL A 163 14.86 1.15 3.38
CA VAL A 163 15.26 1.47 4.75
C VAL A 163 14.26 0.87 5.75
N GLY A 164 12.96 1.07 5.53
CA GLY A 164 11.89 0.50 6.34
C GLY A 164 11.89 -1.03 6.39
N ALA A 165 12.08 -1.67 5.23
CA ALA A 165 12.15 -3.14 5.13
C ALA A 165 13.33 -3.74 5.90
N ARG A 166 14.37 -2.94 6.18
CA ARG A 166 15.54 -3.31 6.99
C ARG A 166 15.39 -2.92 8.47
N GLY A 167 14.23 -2.41 8.88
CA GLY A 167 13.94 -1.99 10.26
C GLY A 167 14.38 -0.56 10.58
N GLY A 168 14.72 0.25 9.58
CA GLY A 168 14.89 1.68 9.74
C GLY A 168 13.56 2.42 9.82
N THR A 169 13.64 3.74 10.05
CA THR A 169 12.48 4.63 9.97
C THR A 169 12.14 4.89 8.50
N ASP A 170 10.87 4.71 8.15
CA ASP A 170 10.31 4.91 6.82
C ASP A 170 9.10 5.88 6.88
N PHE A 171 8.49 6.17 5.72
CA PHE A 171 7.33 7.04 5.62
C PHE A 171 6.15 6.53 6.46
N TRP A 172 6.06 5.22 6.70
CA TRP A 172 5.03 4.65 7.58
C TRP A 172 5.19 5.15 9.01
N ALA A 173 6.42 5.13 9.55
CA ALA A 173 6.70 5.67 10.87
C ALA A 173 6.39 7.18 10.97
N ALA A 174 6.63 7.94 9.90
CA ALA A 174 6.27 9.36 9.84
C ALA A 174 4.75 9.56 9.77
N ALA A 175 4.02 8.74 9.01
CA ALA A 175 2.56 8.76 8.97
C ALA A 175 1.94 8.39 10.33
N ASP A 176 2.51 7.42 11.04
CA ASP A 176 2.15 7.05 12.41
C ASP A 176 2.29 8.23 13.37
N ASP A 177 3.45 8.90 13.37
CA ASP A 177 3.66 10.08 14.21
C ASP A 177 2.68 11.21 13.84
N PHE A 178 2.44 11.42 12.55
CA PHE A 178 1.49 12.42 12.07
C PHE A 178 0.08 12.17 12.60
N VAL A 179 -0.47 10.97 12.43
CA VAL A 179 -1.81 10.60 12.93
C VAL A 179 -1.85 10.62 14.47
N ARG A 180 -0.79 10.19 15.15
CA ARG A 180 -0.66 10.29 16.61
C ARG A 180 -0.77 11.74 17.07
N ARG A 181 -0.07 12.67 16.40
CA ARG A 181 -0.10 14.11 16.70
C ARG A 181 -1.46 14.73 16.43
N LYS A 182 -2.18 14.31 15.37
CA LYS A 182 -3.58 14.69 15.13
C LYS A 182 -4.47 14.27 16.31
N ARG A 183 -4.38 13.00 16.72
CA ARG A 183 -5.14 12.45 17.87
C ARG A 183 -4.82 13.18 19.19
N GLY A 184 -3.57 13.59 19.35
CA GLY A 184 -3.10 14.39 20.49
C GLY A 184 -3.45 15.88 20.43
N ARG A 185 -4.07 16.36 19.34
CA ARG A 185 -4.34 17.79 19.07
C ARG A 185 -3.07 18.64 19.02
N GLU A 186 -1.92 18.04 18.70
CA GLU A 186 -0.66 18.75 18.46
C GLU A 186 -0.64 19.40 17.07
N ILE A 187 -1.43 18.87 16.14
CA ILE A 187 -1.71 19.43 14.82
C ILE A 187 -3.21 19.39 14.55
N GLU A 188 -3.70 20.28 13.68
CA GLU A 188 -5.12 20.35 13.32
C GLU A 188 -5.59 19.05 12.65
N GLU A 189 -6.82 18.62 12.95
CA GLU A 189 -7.40 17.40 12.37
C GLU A 189 -7.60 17.50 10.85
N SER A 190 -7.87 18.72 10.37
CA SER A 190 -7.94 19.08 8.95
C SER A 190 -6.59 19.02 8.24
N CYS A 191 -5.47 18.93 8.96
CA CYS A 191 -4.16 18.74 8.35
C CYS A 191 -4.03 17.31 7.83
N TYR A 192 -3.75 17.18 6.54
CA TYR A 192 -3.57 15.88 5.88
C TYR A 192 -2.22 15.75 5.17
N LEU A 193 -1.53 16.85 4.87
CA LEU A 193 -0.28 16.81 4.10
C LEU A 193 0.94 16.51 4.99
N LEU A 194 1.62 15.40 4.71
CA LEU A 194 2.92 15.04 5.28
C LEU A 194 4.04 15.52 4.35
N GLU A 195 4.60 16.71 4.63
CA GLU A 195 5.60 17.35 3.75
C GLU A 195 7.03 16.80 3.88
N LYS A 196 7.35 16.11 4.98
CA LYS A 196 8.69 15.58 5.28
C LYS A 196 8.56 14.29 6.11
N TRP A 197 9.27 13.25 5.69
CA TRP A 197 9.41 11.99 6.42
C TRP A 197 10.87 11.53 6.39
#